data_AF-A0A2W6DUT5-F1
#
_entry.id   AF-A0A2W6DUT5-F1
#
_cell.length_a   1.000
_cell.length_b   1.000
_cell.length_c   1.000
_cell.angle_alpha   90.00
_cell.angle_beta   90.00
_cell.angle_gamma   90.00
#
_symmetry.space_group_name_H-M   'P 1'
#
loop_
_entity.id
_entity.type
_entity.pdbx_description
1 polymer ?
#
loop_
_entity_poly.entity_id
_entity_poly.type
_entity_poly.pdbx_seq_one_letter_code
_entity_poly.pdbx_strand_id
1 'polypeptide(L)'
;MAGCAVTASVAASLAGCGSSDHGKKTPARSSSPSTFVATRWWSNAAVTAGSTIDPANPDSAAKDLHPSQTDYCTMLKQTVAAGKSILPDITSADPALLTSAKAFVAEIEKVAPPSVTSQWQLIGPAVLSLVKSGGDTSALPTVDLGALTKAADAIGADSLANCGVDLSSVTGLLPK
;
A
#
# COMPACT_ATOMS: atom_id res chain seq x y z
N MET A 1 -1.42 42.14 -25.71
CA MET A 1 -1.33 42.65 -24.32
C MET A 1 -0.90 41.44 -23.48
N ALA A 2 0.39 41.15 -23.31
CA ALA A 2 1.39 41.84 -22.49
C ALA A 2 0.98 41.93 -21.00
N GLY A 3 1.78 41.32 -20.12
CA GLY A 3 1.71 41.42 -18.66
C GLY A 3 2.05 40.08 -17.99
N CYS A 4 3.33 39.68 -17.96
CA CYS A 4 4.30 39.92 -16.87
C CYS A 4 4.27 38.85 -15.77
N ALA A 5 5.32 38.01 -15.77
CA ALA A 5 5.82 37.26 -14.62
C ALA A 5 6.22 38.21 -13.47
N VAL A 6 6.47 37.67 -12.27
CA VAL A 6 7.61 38.01 -11.38
C VAL A 6 7.51 37.30 -9.99
N THR A 7 8.58 36.54 -9.67
CA THR A 7 9.24 36.21 -8.36
C THR A 7 8.46 35.56 -7.21
N ALA A 8 8.87 34.42 -6.63
CA ALA A 8 10.11 34.08 -5.91
C ALA A 8 10.32 34.80 -4.56
N SER A 9 10.87 34.05 -3.60
CA SER A 9 11.32 34.38 -2.22
C SER A 9 10.27 34.02 -1.13
N VAL A 10 10.60 33.50 0.06
CA VAL A 10 11.80 33.60 0.90
C VAL A 10 11.87 32.36 1.83
N ALA A 11 13.07 31.81 2.02
CA ALA A 11 13.39 30.88 3.11
C ALA A 11 13.50 31.64 4.45
N ALA A 12 12.74 31.26 5.47
CA ALA A 12 12.89 31.79 6.82
C ALA A 12 13.57 30.74 7.72
N SER A 13 14.88 30.92 7.89
CA SER A 13 15.67 30.26 8.92
C SER A 13 15.34 30.88 10.29
N LEU A 14 14.71 30.13 11.19
CA LEU A 14 14.67 30.49 12.60
C LEU A 14 15.90 29.90 13.30
N ALA A 15 16.97 30.71 13.31
CA ALA A 15 18.08 30.56 14.22
C ALA A 15 17.68 31.13 15.59
N GLY A 16 17.45 30.26 16.56
CA GLY A 16 17.40 30.61 17.98
C GLY A 16 18.74 30.29 18.62
N CYS A 17 19.46 31.32 19.05
CA CYS A 17 20.74 31.25 19.77
C CYS A 17 20.50 31.59 21.25
N GLY A 18 21.02 30.78 22.17
CA GLY A 18 20.90 31.00 23.61
C GLY A 18 21.71 30.02 24.47
N SER A 19 23.00 30.35 24.64
CA SER A 19 23.94 30.12 25.77
C SER A 19 24.20 28.72 26.36
N SER A 20 25.44 28.25 26.09
CA SER A 20 26.47 27.66 26.96
C SER A 20 26.08 26.86 28.22
N ASP A 21 26.46 25.57 28.29
CA ASP A 21 27.50 25.05 29.21
C ASP A 21 27.86 23.57 28.91
N HIS A 22 28.89 23.06 29.58
CA HIS A 22 29.82 21.98 29.22
C HIS A 22 29.31 20.60 28.73
N GLY A 23 29.97 20.10 27.67
CA GLY A 23 30.06 18.66 27.41
C GLY A 23 30.55 18.34 26.01
N LYS A 24 31.83 18.01 25.87
CA LYS A 24 32.35 17.33 24.66
C LYS A 24 31.57 16.02 24.47
N LYS A 25 30.55 16.06 23.61
CA LYS A 25 30.08 14.89 22.88
C LYS A 25 30.29 15.20 21.42
N THR A 26 31.23 14.48 20.83
CA THR A 26 31.27 14.21 19.40
C THR A 26 29.85 14.22 18.85
N PRO A 27 29.54 14.95 17.77
CA PRO A 27 28.29 14.71 17.09
C PRO A 27 28.37 13.26 16.62
N ALA A 28 27.69 12.38 17.36
CA ALA A 28 27.27 11.12 16.81
C ALA A 28 26.55 11.54 15.53
N ARG A 29 27.18 11.21 14.41
CA ARG A 29 26.53 11.19 13.12
C ARG A 29 25.39 10.21 13.33
N SER A 30 24.25 10.73 13.77
CA SER A 30 22.97 10.05 13.66
C SER A 30 22.78 9.92 12.18
N SER A 31 23.35 8.85 11.64
CA SER A 31 22.88 8.22 10.43
C SER A 31 21.44 7.87 10.76
N SER A 32 20.51 8.82 10.57
CA SER A 32 19.10 8.51 10.53
C SER A 32 19.02 7.36 9.52
N PRO A 33 18.67 6.13 9.95
CA PRO A 33 18.32 5.15 8.95
C PRO A 33 17.15 5.79 8.23
N SER A 34 17.29 6.01 6.92
CA SER A 34 16.20 6.43 6.05
C SER A 34 15.05 5.47 6.33
N THR A 35 14.15 5.88 7.22
CA THR A 35 13.13 5.00 7.76
C THR A 35 12.12 4.96 6.64
N PHE A 36 12.09 3.86 5.90
CA PHE A 36 11.10 3.66 4.85
C PHE A 36 9.71 3.75 5.50
N VAL A 37 9.00 4.84 5.25
CA VAL A 37 7.67 5.09 5.86
C VAL A 37 6.62 4.49 4.94
N ALA A 38 6.07 3.36 5.34
CA ALA A 38 4.90 2.78 4.69
C ALA A 38 3.65 3.56 5.10
N THR A 39 2.83 3.91 4.11
CA THR A 39 1.57 4.63 4.31
C THR A 39 0.42 3.89 3.62
N ARG A 40 -0.79 4.11 4.13
CA ARG A 40 -2.01 3.60 3.51
C ARG A 40 -2.44 4.52 2.37
N TRP A 41 -2.70 3.95 1.20
CA TRP A 41 -3.38 4.64 0.10
C TRP A 41 -4.89 4.38 0.11
N TRP A 42 -5.40 3.68 1.12
CA TRP A 42 -6.79 3.31 1.28
C TRP A 42 -7.31 3.71 2.67
N SER A 43 -8.63 3.68 2.82
CA SER A 43 -9.37 3.93 4.04
C SER A 43 -10.40 2.81 4.22
N ASN A 44 -10.73 2.54 5.46
CA ASN A 44 -11.83 1.67 5.89
C ASN A 44 -12.30 2.13 7.28
N ALA A 45 -13.16 1.37 7.94
CA ALA A 45 -13.67 1.69 9.26
C ALA A 45 -12.59 1.88 10.36
N ALA A 46 -11.40 1.26 10.23
CA ALA A 46 -10.34 1.32 11.24
C ALA A 46 -9.25 2.35 10.93
N VAL A 47 -9.04 2.70 9.66
CA VAL A 47 -7.90 3.50 9.22
C VAL A 47 -8.24 4.46 8.08
N THR A 48 -7.43 5.51 7.94
CA THR A 48 -7.57 6.50 6.87
C THR A 48 -6.38 6.50 5.92
N ALA A 49 -6.64 6.85 4.66
CA ALA A 49 -5.59 7.10 3.68
C ALA A 49 -4.62 8.18 4.18
N GLY A 50 -3.33 8.02 3.89
CA GLY A 50 -2.23 8.85 4.38
C GLY A 50 -1.72 8.45 5.77
N SER A 51 -2.40 7.56 6.51
CA SER A 51 -1.91 7.09 7.81
C SER A 51 -0.66 6.23 7.66
N THR A 52 0.26 6.36 8.62
CA THR A 52 1.47 5.54 8.71
C THR A 52 1.14 4.12 9.15
N ILE A 53 1.89 3.15 8.62
CA ILE A 53 1.81 1.73 8.98
C ILE A 53 3.00 1.40 9.87
N ASP A 54 2.73 0.75 11.01
CA ASP A 54 3.79 0.18 11.85
C ASP A 54 4.43 -1.01 11.11
N PRO A 55 5.71 -0.95 10.71
CA PRO A 55 6.37 -2.06 10.02
C PRO A 55 6.53 -3.31 10.91
N ALA A 56 6.49 -3.16 12.24
CA ALA A 56 6.54 -4.31 13.15
C ALA A 56 5.21 -5.06 13.25
N ASN A 57 4.08 -4.37 13.04
CA ASN A 57 2.73 -4.94 13.12
C ASN A 57 1.82 -4.42 11.98
N PRO A 58 2.17 -4.70 10.71
CA PRO A 58 1.48 -4.11 9.55
C PRO A 58 0.01 -4.53 9.43
N ASP A 59 -0.35 -5.68 10.01
CA ASP A 59 -1.69 -6.27 10.00
C ASP A 59 -2.55 -5.89 11.21
N SER A 60 -2.03 -5.06 12.14
CA SER A 60 -2.70 -4.74 13.40
C SER A 60 -4.13 -4.20 13.24
N ALA A 61 -4.34 -3.29 12.28
CA ALA A 61 -5.65 -2.69 12.01
C ALA A 61 -6.70 -3.70 11.53
N ALA A 62 -6.27 -4.81 10.92
CA ALA A 62 -7.17 -5.83 10.39
C ALA A 62 -7.97 -6.56 11.49
N LYS A 63 -7.54 -6.47 12.76
CA LYS A 63 -8.21 -7.10 13.90
C LYS A 63 -9.55 -6.44 14.24
N ASP A 64 -9.67 -5.15 13.95
CA ASP A 64 -10.87 -4.35 14.23
C ASP A 64 -11.83 -4.28 13.03
N LEU A 65 -11.50 -5.01 11.95
CA LEU A 65 -12.27 -5.04 10.70
C LEU A 65 -13.15 -6.30 10.61
N HIS A 66 -14.26 -6.12 9.93
CA HIS A 66 -15.25 -7.16 9.64
C HIS A 66 -15.74 -7.04 8.19
N PRO A 67 -16.36 -8.10 7.62
CA PRO A 67 -16.89 -8.05 6.28
C PRO A 67 -17.83 -6.86 6.08
N SER A 68 -17.52 -6.02 5.09
CA SER A 68 -18.18 -4.74 4.83
C SER A 68 -18.04 -4.39 3.37
N GLN A 69 -19.14 -4.47 2.62
CA GLN A 69 -19.15 -4.11 1.19
C GLN A 69 -18.68 -2.67 0.96
N THR A 70 -19.04 -1.76 1.87
CA THR A 70 -18.67 -0.35 1.78
C THR A 70 -17.17 -0.15 1.95
N ASP A 71 -16.56 -0.76 2.97
CA ASP A 71 -15.11 -0.66 3.18
C ASP A 71 -14.35 -1.34 2.05
N TYR A 72 -14.79 -2.54 1.64
CA TYR A 72 -14.22 -3.25 0.50
C TYR A 72 -14.21 -2.39 -0.77
N CYS A 73 -15.36 -1.84 -1.18
CA CYS A 73 -15.44 -0.98 -2.35
C CYS A 73 -14.65 0.33 -2.19
N THR A 74 -14.59 0.88 -0.98
CA THR A 74 -13.82 2.11 -0.69
C THR A 74 -12.32 1.85 -0.85
N MET A 75 -11.83 0.74 -0.30
CA MET A 75 -10.44 0.32 -0.45
C MET A 75 -10.05 0.14 -1.92
N LEU A 76 -10.89 -0.54 -2.71
CA LEU A 76 -10.64 -0.73 -4.14
C LEU A 76 -10.62 0.58 -4.91
N LYS A 77 -11.61 1.46 -4.71
CA LYS A 77 -11.69 2.76 -5.38
C LYS A 77 -10.48 3.63 -5.09
N GLN A 78 -10.09 3.72 -3.82
CA GLN A 78 -8.95 4.54 -3.41
C GLN A 78 -7.63 3.96 -3.91
N THR A 79 -7.49 2.62 -3.96
CA THR A 79 -6.32 1.95 -4.54
C THR A 79 -6.14 2.31 -6.01
N VAL A 80 -7.22 2.18 -6.81
CA VAL A 80 -7.20 2.58 -8.23
C VAL A 80 -6.94 4.08 -8.40
N ALA A 81 -7.61 4.92 -7.60
CA ALA A 81 -7.43 6.38 -7.65
C ALA A 81 -6.00 6.82 -7.27
N ALA A 82 -5.32 6.07 -6.41
CA ALA A 82 -3.92 6.29 -6.06
C ALA A 82 -2.93 5.80 -7.14
N GLY A 83 -3.42 5.25 -8.26
CA GLY A 83 -2.61 4.64 -9.30
C GLY A 83 -1.83 3.43 -8.79
N LYS A 84 -2.28 2.82 -7.69
CA LYS A 84 -1.66 1.62 -7.13
C LYS A 84 -2.33 0.41 -7.75
N SER A 85 -1.52 -0.51 -8.22
CA SER A 85 -2.03 -1.83 -8.58
C SER A 85 -2.26 -2.64 -7.30
N ILE A 86 -3.31 -3.47 -7.28
CA ILE A 86 -3.56 -4.51 -6.26
C ILE A 86 -2.39 -5.50 -6.24
N LEU A 87 -1.76 -5.67 -7.39
CA LEU A 87 -0.45 -6.30 -7.58
C LEU A 87 0.54 -5.17 -7.91
N PRO A 88 1.07 -4.42 -6.92
CA PRO A 88 1.77 -3.15 -7.17
C PRO A 88 2.90 -3.31 -8.21
N ASP A 89 3.32 -2.24 -8.91
CA ASP A 89 4.45 -2.32 -9.85
C ASP A 89 5.72 -2.79 -9.14
N ILE A 90 6.09 -4.04 -9.38
CA ILE A 90 7.18 -4.70 -8.66
C ILE A 90 8.43 -4.65 -9.51
N THR A 91 9.16 -3.56 -9.37
CA THR A 91 10.40 -3.33 -10.12
C THR A 91 11.64 -3.42 -9.22
N SER A 92 11.45 -3.41 -7.90
CA SER A 92 12.49 -3.63 -6.89
C SER A 92 11.87 -4.05 -5.55
N ALA A 93 12.63 -4.79 -4.72
CA ALA A 93 12.21 -5.18 -3.37
C ALA A 93 12.23 -3.96 -2.44
N ASP A 94 11.13 -3.18 -2.42
CA ASP A 94 10.96 -2.02 -1.54
C ASP A 94 10.32 -2.43 -0.18
N PRO A 95 11.03 -2.24 0.95
CA PRO A 95 10.50 -2.55 2.28
C PRO A 95 9.23 -1.75 2.66
N ALA A 96 9.08 -0.50 2.21
CA ALA A 96 7.85 0.27 2.43
C ALA A 96 6.70 -0.35 1.66
N LEU A 97 6.92 -0.71 0.40
CA LEU A 97 5.92 -1.36 -0.43
C LEU A 97 5.49 -2.71 0.15
N LEU A 98 6.43 -3.54 0.62
CA LEU A 98 6.12 -4.81 1.26
C LEU A 98 5.30 -4.61 2.54
N THR A 99 5.61 -3.58 3.33
CA THR A 99 4.86 -3.25 4.55
C THR A 99 3.44 -2.80 4.22
N SER A 100 3.27 -1.92 3.23
CA SER A 100 1.95 -1.51 2.77
C SER A 100 1.16 -2.66 2.15
N ALA A 101 1.80 -3.56 1.39
CA ALA A 101 1.15 -4.73 0.80
C ALA A 101 0.63 -5.70 1.87
N LYS A 102 1.43 -5.96 2.92
CA LYS A 102 0.99 -6.78 4.07
C LYS A 102 -0.24 -6.20 4.76
N ALA A 103 -0.22 -4.89 5.03
CA ALA A 103 -1.35 -4.20 5.64
C ALA A 103 -2.59 -4.25 4.73
N PHE A 104 -2.41 -3.93 3.44
CA PHE A 104 -3.51 -3.93 2.48
C PHE A 104 -4.17 -5.30 2.34
N VAL A 105 -3.37 -6.36 2.16
CA VAL A 105 -3.87 -7.75 2.04
C VAL A 105 -4.62 -8.16 3.30
N ALA A 106 -4.05 -7.92 4.49
CA ALA A 106 -4.69 -8.28 5.75
C ALA A 106 -6.02 -7.53 5.95
N GLU A 107 -6.06 -6.23 5.62
CA GLU A 107 -7.25 -5.42 5.79
C GLU A 107 -8.33 -5.76 4.74
N ILE A 108 -7.96 -5.97 3.46
CA ILE A 108 -8.92 -6.28 2.39
C ILE A 108 -9.53 -7.67 2.57
N GLU A 109 -8.76 -8.66 3.03
CA GLU A 109 -9.27 -10.00 3.36
C GLU A 109 -10.31 -9.96 4.48
N LYS A 110 -10.22 -8.99 5.40
CA LYS A 110 -11.17 -8.84 6.51
C LYS A 110 -12.45 -8.15 6.12
N VAL A 111 -12.38 -7.15 5.23
CA VAL A 111 -13.57 -6.42 4.78
C VAL A 111 -14.23 -7.03 3.55
N ALA A 112 -13.54 -7.92 2.83
CA ALA A 112 -14.08 -8.59 1.66
C ALA A 112 -15.44 -9.25 1.97
N PRO A 113 -16.44 -9.10 1.09
CA PRO A 113 -17.71 -9.79 1.25
C PRO A 113 -17.52 -11.30 1.03
N PRO A 114 -18.45 -12.14 1.52
CA PRO A 114 -18.34 -13.60 1.40
C PRO A 114 -18.20 -14.12 -0.03
N SER A 115 -18.65 -13.36 -1.04
CA SER A 115 -18.54 -13.71 -2.46
C SER A 115 -17.10 -13.83 -2.95
N VAL A 116 -16.18 -13.04 -2.37
CA VAL A 116 -14.78 -12.93 -2.83
C VAL A 116 -13.73 -13.14 -1.73
N THR A 117 -14.12 -13.38 -0.49
CA THR A 117 -13.18 -13.53 0.64
C THR A 117 -12.17 -14.66 0.40
N SER A 118 -12.61 -15.82 -0.09
CA SER A 118 -11.71 -16.97 -0.31
C SER A 118 -10.74 -16.74 -1.48
N GLN A 119 -11.15 -15.94 -2.46
CA GLN A 119 -10.32 -15.53 -3.59
C GLN A 119 -9.22 -14.57 -3.15
N TRP A 120 -9.54 -13.63 -2.24
CA TRP A 120 -8.54 -12.78 -1.60
C TRP A 120 -7.54 -13.58 -0.79
N GLN A 121 -7.99 -14.58 -0.02
CA GLN A 121 -7.10 -15.48 0.73
C GLN A 121 -6.18 -16.33 -0.17
N LEU A 122 -6.61 -16.62 -1.41
CA LEU A 122 -5.78 -17.29 -2.40
C LEU A 122 -4.72 -16.35 -3.00
N ILE A 123 -5.11 -15.12 -3.31
CA ILE A 123 -4.25 -14.14 -4.01
C ILE A 123 -3.28 -13.43 -3.07
N GLY A 124 -3.67 -13.16 -1.82
CA GLY A 124 -2.87 -12.46 -0.82
C GLY A 124 -1.44 -13.00 -0.71
N PRO A 125 -1.22 -14.31 -0.49
CA PRO A 125 0.11 -14.90 -0.45
C PRO A 125 0.92 -14.70 -1.73
N ALA A 126 0.29 -14.79 -2.90
CA ALA A 126 0.96 -14.58 -4.19
C ALA A 126 1.42 -13.13 -4.35
N VAL A 127 0.57 -12.15 -3.97
CA VAL A 127 0.93 -10.72 -3.96
C VAL A 127 2.16 -10.49 -3.07
N LEU A 128 2.14 -11.00 -1.85
CA LEU A 128 3.22 -10.79 -0.89
C LEU A 128 4.53 -11.44 -1.35
N SER A 129 4.47 -12.63 -1.96
CA SER A 129 5.65 -13.28 -2.53
C SER A 129 6.26 -12.47 -3.67
N LEU A 130 5.43 -11.98 -4.59
CA LEU A 130 5.92 -11.18 -5.71
C LEU A 130 6.53 -9.86 -5.22
N VAL A 131 5.86 -9.15 -4.29
CA VAL A 131 6.38 -7.88 -3.74
C VAL A 131 7.71 -8.10 -3.02
N LYS A 132 7.81 -9.18 -2.23
CA LYS A 132 9.04 -9.56 -1.55
C LYS A 132 10.17 -9.92 -2.52
N SER A 133 9.85 -10.54 -3.66
CA SER A 133 10.84 -10.96 -4.65
C SER A 133 11.21 -9.88 -5.67
N GLY A 134 10.54 -8.72 -5.64
CA GLY A 134 10.77 -7.69 -6.65
C GLY A 134 10.13 -8.03 -8.01
N GLY A 135 9.11 -8.89 -8.04
CA GLY A 135 8.38 -9.27 -9.26
C GLY A 135 8.85 -10.57 -9.89
N ASP A 136 9.75 -11.32 -9.24
CA ASP A 136 10.15 -12.65 -9.71
C ASP A 136 8.98 -13.63 -9.54
N THR A 137 8.37 -13.99 -10.66
CA THR A 137 7.26 -14.95 -10.73
C THR A 137 7.68 -16.37 -10.38
N SER A 138 8.98 -16.68 -10.39
CA SER A 138 9.52 -17.96 -9.90
C SER A 138 9.43 -18.07 -8.37
N ALA A 139 9.29 -16.94 -7.67
CA ALA A 139 9.09 -16.88 -6.23
C ALA A 139 7.63 -17.02 -5.80
N LEU A 140 6.70 -17.16 -6.77
CA LEU A 140 5.32 -17.49 -6.45
C LEU A 140 5.29 -18.81 -5.68
N PRO A 141 4.45 -18.91 -4.64
CA PRO A 141 4.22 -20.18 -3.98
C PRO A 141 3.73 -21.18 -5.03
N THR A 142 3.92 -22.49 -4.78
CA THR A 142 3.45 -23.58 -5.64
C THR A 142 1.91 -23.61 -5.64
N VAL A 143 1.31 -22.61 -6.27
CA VAL A 143 -0.12 -22.39 -6.38
C VAL A 143 -0.49 -22.66 -7.82
N ASP A 144 -1.63 -23.29 -8.01
CA ASP A 144 -2.22 -23.46 -9.33
C ASP A 144 -2.49 -22.08 -9.95
N LEU A 145 -1.73 -21.73 -10.99
CA LEU A 145 -1.91 -20.48 -11.74
C LEU A 145 -3.34 -20.37 -12.28
N GLY A 146 -3.96 -21.49 -12.66
CA GLY A 146 -5.37 -21.52 -13.08
C GLY A 146 -6.33 -21.14 -11.96
N ALA A 147 -6.02 -21.49 -10.71
CA ALA A 147 -6.79 -21.08 -9.55
C ALA A 147 -6.58 -19.59 -9.23
N LEU A 148 -5.35 -19.08 -9.33
CA LEU A 148 -5.05 -17.65 -9.16
C LEU A 148 -5.77 -16.80 -10.19
N THR A 149 -5.75 -17.19 -11.46
CA THR A 149 -6.47 -16.48 -12.53
C THR A 149 -7.96 -16.48 -12.28
N LYS A 150 -8.58 -17.63 -11.94
CA LYS A 150 -10.01 -17.70 -11.60
C LYS A 150 -10.38 -16.84 -10.39
N ALA A 151 -9.52 -16.80 -9.37
CA ALA A 151 -9.73 -15.96 -8.21
C ALA A 151 -9.68 -14.47 -8.58
N ALA A 152 -8.73 -14.08 -9.44
CA ALA A 152 -8.57 -12.71 -9.89
C ALA A 152 -9.75 -12.28 -10.76
N ASP A 153 -10.24 -13.16 -11.64
CA ASP A 153 -11.42 -12.93 -12.46
C ASP A 153 -12.68 -12.76 -11.60
N ALA A 154 -12.85 -13.59 -10.56
CA ALA A 154 -13.97 -13.47 -9.63
C ALA A 154 -13.93 -12.15 -8.83
N ILE A 155 -12.74 -11.75 -8.35
CA ILE A 155 -12.56 -10.44 -7.70
C ILE A 155 -12.86 -9.30 -8.68
N GLY A 156 -12.37 -9.39 -9.92
CA GLY A 156 -12.60 -8.39 -10.96
C GLY A 156 -14.09 -8.25 -11.29
N ALA A 157 -14.79 -9.36 -11.47
CA ALA A 157 -16.23 -9.38 -11.75
C ALA A 157 -17.05 -8.81 -10.58
N ASP A 158 -16.75 -9.20 -9.34
CA ASP A 158 -17.42 -8.67 -8.15
C ASP A 158 -17.16 -7.17 -7.96
N SER A 159 -15.91 -6.74 -8.16
CA SER A 159 -15.52 -5.33 -8.05
C SER A 159 -16.21 -4.46 -9.09
N LEU A 160 -16.35 -4.95 -10.32
CA LEU A 160 -17.07 -4.24 -11.36
C LEU A 160 -18.57 -4.18 -11.04
N ALA A 161 -19.17 -5.31 -10.68
CA ALA A 161 -20.61 -5.41 -10.45
C ALA A 161 -21.08 -4.67 -9.19
N ASN A 162 -20.34 -4.79 -8.08
CA ASN A 162 -20.76 -4.31 -6.77
C ASN A 162 -20.09 -2.99 -6.37
N CYS A 163 -18.90 -2.70 -6.91
CA CYS A 163 -18.16 -1.48 -6.57
C CYS A 163 -18.07 -0.48 -7.72
N GLY A 164 -18.37 -0.88 -8.97
CA GLY A 164 -18.14 -0.05 -10.14
C GLY A 164 -16.66 0.22 -10.41
N VAL A 165 -15.78 -0.68 -9.97
CA VAL A 165 -14.33 -0.58 -10.12
C VAL A 165 -13.86 -1.62 -11.13
N ASP A 166 -13.30 -1.15 -12.25
CA ASP A 166 -12.66 -2.03 -13.22
C ASP A 166 -11.21 -2.32 -12.78
N LEU A 167 -10.97 -3.59 -12.43
CA LEU A 167 -9.65 -4.07 -12.02
C LEU A 167 -8.88 -4.74 -13.18
N SER A 168 -9.40 -4.75 -14.40
CA SER A 168 -8.75 -5.40 -15.55
C SER A 168 -7.40 -4.77 -15.92
N SER A 169 -7.23 -3.47 -15.69
CA SER A 169 -5.96 -2.75 -15.83
C SER A 169 -4.95 -3.09 -14.72
N VAL A 170 -5.43 -3.70 -13.63
CA VAL A 170 -4.72 -3.92 -12.38
C VAL A 170 -4.34 -5.40 -12.19
N THR A 171 -5.13 -6.33 -12.74
CA THR A 171 -4.91 -7.79 -12.67
C THR A 171 -4.02 -8.35 -13.78
N GLY A 172 -3.53 -7.51 -14.71
CA GLY A 172 -2.71 -7.92 -15.86
C GLY A 172 -1.32 -8.52 -15.55
N LEU A 173 -1.03 -8.81 -14.28
CA LEU A 173 0.26 -9.27 -13.77
C LEU A 173 0.33 -10.77 -13.49
N LEU A 174 -0.79 -11.50 -13.59
CA LEU A 174 -0.75 -12.96 -13.62
C LEU A 174 -0.37 -13.41 -15.04
N PRO A 175 0.62 -14.32 -15.21
CA PRO A 175 0.92 -14.89 -16.52
C PRO A 175 -0.34 -15.56 -17.07
N LYS A 176 -0.72 -15.17 -18.30
CA LYS A 176 -1.79 -15.82 -19.05
C LYS A 176 -1.35 -17.19 -19.55
#